data_AF-A0A1Q9E7U9-F1
#
_entry.id   AF-A0A1Q9E7U9-F1
#
_cell.length_a   1.000
_cell.length_b   1.000
_cell.length_c   1.000
_cell.angle_alpha   90.00
_cell.angle_beta   90.00
_cell.angle_gamma   90.00
#
_symmetry.space_group_name_H-M   'P 1'
#
loop_
_entity.id
_entity.type
_entity.pdbx_description
1 polymer ?
#
loop_
_entity_poly.entity_id
_entity_poly.type
_entity_poly.pdbx_seq_one_letter_code
_entity_poly.pdbx_strand_id
1 'polypeptide(L)'
;MSLQSVLEAEGLQANIIKGAVGAGWSLSAFKHVVDTSAELEQVLPEIFGEVELSRLQKSQIRAAWAGLWSSSAPSAASTSPATTSDPSSWVESFAPQLTSAKLLEMKQQFTKDYTSEILSPNTMPSLRLISLAAHQESKKEYRWIPWKHRLTEERVNDHGMGISGVQRLLAVHDVALAMVGSAHLARLKAYSNKFVHLLSQRYDPSSGLRAPGILEAQQADCKLWQQIFALVSDKGWKLNDALYEFTEIRGEMASLLQARAKPLQIPRWSDKGNKSKGLGKFLVDAWKGNPGASKGKSEGKDKGPFNGKGASKGASGSWVKDVVINGETKQLCMQWQSAKCSRGANCAFIHACAYPKGDGAACMSKSHNAIGHANTAH
;
A
#
# COMPACT_ATOMS: atom_id res chain seq x y z
N MET A 1 16.37 29.25 -16.28
CA MET A 1 14.99 28.74 -16.41
C MET A 1 14.07 29.73 -15.68
N SER A 2 13.05 30.28 -16.32
CA SER A 2 12.04 31.14 -15.67
C SER A 2 10.72 30.38 -15.52
N LEU A 3 9.87 30.79 -14.57
CA LEU A 3 8.54 30.18 -14.39
C LEU A 3 7.72 30.24 -15.69
N GLN A 4 7.80 31.37 -16.40
CA GLN A 4 7.18 31.56 -17.71
C GLN A 4 7.64 30.51 -18.73
N SER A 5 8.95 30.31 -18.90
CA SER A 5 9.48 29.35 -19.88
C SER A 5 9.04 27.90 -19.61
N VAL A 6 8.84 27.53 -18.34
CA VAL A 6 8.44 26.17 -17.94
C VAL A 6 6.96 25.94 -18.19
N LEU A 7 6.12 26.94 -17.90
CA LEU A 7 4.68 26.85 -18.14
C LEU A 7 4.34 26.96 -19.64
N GLU A 8 5.09 27.75 -20.41
CA GLU A 8 4.96 27.83 -21.87
C GLU A 8 5.35 26.52 -22.57
N ALA A 9 6.40 25.85 -22.08
CA ALA A 9 6.86 24.57 -22.65
C ALA A 9 5.79 23.47 -22.58
N GLU A 10 4.94 23.48 -21.56
CA GLU A 10 3.80 22.55 -21.41
C GLU A 10 2.52 23.04 -22.11
N GLY A 11 2.61 24.15 -22.85
CA GLY A 11 1.52 24.68 -23.67
C GLY A 11 0.46 25.48 -22.90
N LEU A 12 0.81 26.06 -21.75
CA LEU A 12 -0.11 26.93 -21.01
C LEU A 12 -0.22 28.30 -21.72
N GLN A 13 -1.44 28.84 -21.81
CA GLN A 13 -1.69 30.09 -22.54
C GLN A 13 -1.05 31.30 -21.83
N ALA A 14 -0.46 32.21 -22.60
CA ALA A 14 0.32 33.34 -22.09
C ALA A 14 -0.46 34.31 -21.18
N ASN A 15 -1.77 34.41 -21.33
CA ASN A 15 -2.64 35.22 -20.46
C ASN A 15 -2.72 34.67 -19.03
N ILE A 16 -2.70 33.35 -18.86
CA ILE A 16 -2.74 32.69 -17.54
C ILE A 16 -1.38 32.79 -16.85
N ILE A 17 -0.30 32.62 -17.62
CA ILE A 17 1.07 32.73 -17.13
C ILE A 17 1.37 34.14 -16.63
N LYS A 18 0.90 35.18 -17.34
CA LYS A 18 1.03 36.57 -16.92
C LYS A 18 0.36 36.85 -15.57
N GLY A 19 -0.75 36.16 -15.26
CA GLY A 19 -1.41 36.26 -13.96
C GLY A 19 -0.52 35.78 -12.81
N ALA A 20 0.08 34.59 -12.94
CA ALA A 20 0.97 34.03 -11.92
C ALA A 20 2.27 34.84 -11.76
N VAL A 21 2.90 35.23 -12.87
CA VAL A 21 4.13 36.04 -12.83
C VAL A 21 3.85 37.46 -12.29
N GLY A 22 2.71 38.05 -12.65
CA GLY A 22 2.28 39.37 -12.16
C GLY A 22 1.95 39.38 -10.66
N ALA A 23 1.49 38.24 -10.11
CA ALA A 23 1.29 38.05 -8.67
C ALA A 23 2.59 37.78 -7.89
N GLY A 24 3.76 37.83 -8.56
CA GLY A 24 5.07 37.70 -7.91
C GLY A 24 5.56 36.27 -7.73
N TRP A 25 4.92 35.28 -8.34
CA TRP A 25 5.37 33.89 -8.25
C TRP A 25 6.69 33.69 -9.00
N SER A 26 7.72 33.27 -8.26
CA SER A 26 9.01 32.88 -8.83
C SER A 26 9.06 31.36 -9.10
N LEU A 27 10.00 30.93 -9.95
CA LEU A 27 10.22 29.51 -10.22
C LEU A 27 10.51 28.71 -8.94
N SER A 28 11.28 29.31 -8.02
CA SER A 28 11.64 28.69 -6.74
C SER A 28 10.41 28.54 -5.83
N ALA A 29 9.60 29.61 -5.71
CA ALA A 29 8.37 29.59 -4.93
C ALA A 29 7.36 28.57 -5.48
N PHE A 30 7.23 28.49 -6.80
CA PHE A 30 6.35 27.54 -7.47
C PHE A 30 6.81 26.08 -7.29
N LYS A 31 8.13 25.82 -7.31
CA LYS A 31 8.68 24.48 -7.07
C LYS A 31 8.38 23.97 -5.66
N HIS A 32 8.46 24.85 -4.67
CA HIS A 32 8.30 24.53 -3.25
C HIS A 32 6.92 24.86 -2.67
N VAL A 33 5.92 25.10 -3.52
CA VAL A 33 4.58 25.52 -3.07
C VAL A 33 3.84 24.41 -2.30
N VAL A 34 4.08 23.14 -2.66
CA VAL A 34 3.50 21.95 -2.03
C VAL A 34 4.49 20.80 -2.13
N ASP A 35 4.31 19.73 -1.34
CA ASP A 35 5.16 18.54 -1.41
C ASP A 35 4.56 17.42 -2.26
N THR A 36 3.24 17.47 -2.51
CA THR A 36 2.53 16.45 -3.27
C THR A 36 1.69 17.04 -4.41
N SER A 37 1.57 16.29 -5.50
CA SER A 37 0.76 16.71 -6.66
C SER A 37 -0.74 16.82 -6.37
N ALA A 38 -1.22 16.19 -5.27
CA ALA A 38 -2.62 16.23 -4.84
C ALA A 38 -2.95 17.53 -4.08
N GLU A 39 -1.98 18.08 -3.35
CA GLU A 39 -2.11 19.36 -2.67
C GLU A 39 -2.02 20.54 -3.64
N LEU A 40 -1.31 20.37 -4.76
CA LEU A 40 -1.17 21.40 -5.79
C LEU A 40 -2.54 21.92 -6.26
N GLU A 41 -3.53 21.04 -6.45
CA GLU A 41 -4.87 21.42 -6.92
C GLU A 41 -5.63 22.32 -5.94
N GLN A 42 -5.29 22.27 -4.65
CA GLN A 42 -5.91 23.11 -3.61
C GLN A 42 -5.35 24.52 -3.63
N VAL A 43 -4.08 24.68 -4.06
CA VAL A 43 -3.34 25.96 -4.05
C VAL A 43 -3.37 26.66 -5.42
N LEU A 44 -3.79 25.97 -6.50
CA LEU A 44 -3.95 26.59 -7.83
C LEU A 44 -4.79 27.89 -7.83
N PRO A 45 -5.90 28.02 -7.08
CA PRO A 45 -6.67 29.26 -7.02
C PRO A 45 -5.88 30.43 -6.39
N GLU A 46 -4.94 30.16 -5.49
CA GLU A 46 -4.09 31.19 -4.88
C GLU A 46 -2.96 31.62 -5.83
N ILE A 47 -2.47 30.70 -6.67
CA ILE A 47 -1.38 30.96 -7.61
C ILE A 47 -1.88 31.71 -8.86
N PHE A 48 -3.03 31.31 -9.38
CA PHE A 48 -3.57 31.81 -10.64
C PHE A 48 -4.82 32.70 -10.47
N GLY A 49 -5.24 32.99 -9.23
CA GLY A 49 -6.41 33.79 -8.90
C GLY A 49 -7.74 33.09 -9.17
N GLU A 50 -8.84 33.85 -9.17
CA GLU A 50 -10.20 33.37 -9.49
C GLU A 50 -10.41 33.01 -10.99
N VAL A 51 -9.34 32.70 -11.72
CA VAL A 51 -9.44 32.24 -13.10
C VAL A 51 -9.88 30.77 -13.09
N GLU A 52 -11.04 30.47 -13.68
CA GLU A 52 -11.49 29.09 -13.84
C GLU A 52 -10.56 28.31 -14.79
N LEU A 53 -9.65 27.53 -14.21
CA LEU A 53 -8.74 26.67 -14.96
C LEU A 53 -9.49 25.42 -15.46
N SER A 54 -9.45 25.21 -16.77
CA SER A 54 -9.93 23.98 -17.40
C SER A 54 -9.14 22.74 -16.94
N ARG A 55 -9.72 21.56 -17.10
CA ARG A 55 -9.05 20.29 -16.76
C ARG A 55 -7.73 20.10 -17.50
N LEU A 56 -7.65 20.59 -18.74
CA LEU A 56 -6.44 20.55 -19.55
C LEU A 56 -5.34 21.44 -18.95
N GLN A 57 -5.67 22.69 -18.61
CA GLN A 57 -4.73 23.62 -17.98
C GLN A 57 -4.20 23.11 -16.64
N LYS A 58 -5.07 22.52 -15.81
CA LYS A 58 -4.66 21.88 -14.55
C LYS A 58 -3.67 20.73 -14.78
N SER A 59 -3.87 19.94 -15.84
CA SER A 59 -2.95 18.85 -16.19
C SER A 59 -1.60 19.34 -16.69
N GLN A 60 -1.57 20.43 -17.48
CA GLN A 60 -0.35 21.07 -17.96
C GLN A 60 0.47 21.66 -16.80
N ILE A 61 -0.20 22.31 -15.84
CA ILE A 61 0.45 22.85 -14.63
C ILE A 61 1.05 21.71 -13.77
N ARG A 62 0.36 20.57 -13.67
CA ARG A 62 0.90 19.38 -12.97
C ARG A 62 2.13 18.81 -13.66
N ALA A 63 2.14 18.74 -15.00
CA ALA A 63 3.28 18.27 -15.77
C ALA A 63 4.48 19.21 -15.59
N ALA A 64 4.26 20.52 -15.71
CA ALA A 64 5.27 21.55 -15.48
C ALA A 64 5.88 21.47 -14.09
N TRP A 65 5.04 21.36 -13.05
CA TRP A 65 5.49 21.26 -11.67
C TRP A 65 6.30 19.98 -11.43
N ALA A 66 5.82 18.82 -11.89
CA ALA A 66 6.55 17.56 -11.77
C ALA A 66 7.92 17.59 -12.50
N GLY A 67 8.00 18.27 -13.64
CA GLY A 67 9.25 18.48 -14.38
C GLY A 67 10.32 19.23 -13.58
N LEU A 68 9.92 20.14 -12.69
CA LEU A 68 10.84 20.91 -11.83
C LEU A 68 11.52 20.07 -10.73
N TRP A 69 10.88 18.97 -10.33
CA TRP A 69 11.46 17.99 -9.41
C TRP A 69 12.37 17.00 -10.12
N SER A 70 12.19 16.82 -11.43
CA SER A 70 13.08 15.99 -12.25
C SER A 70 14.39 16.71 -12.63
N SER A 71 14.46 18.04 -12.47
CA SER A 71 15.68 18.82 -12.71
C SER A 71 16.46 19.04 -11.41
N SER A 72 17.16 17.99 -10.97
CA SER A 72 18.34 18.11 -10.13
C SER A 72 19.38 17.07 -10.55
N ALA A 73 20.23 17.43 -11.51
CA ALA A 73 21.51 16.79 -11.73
C ALA A 73 22.57 17.72 -11.13
N PRO A 74 23.30 17.32 -10.06
CA PRO A 74 24.45 18.10 -9.63
C PRO A 74 25.69 17.70 -10.44
N SER A 75 26.37 18.71 -10.97
CA SER A 75 27.72 18.62 -11.51
C SER A 75 28.71 18.30 -10.39
N ALA A 76 29.71 17.49 -10.70
CA ALA A 76 30.71 16.96 -9.78
C ALA A 76 31.59 18.04 -9.14
N ALA A 77 31.79 17.97 -7.82
CA ALA A 77 33.00 18.41 -7.14
C ALA A 77 33.15 17.67 -5.80
N SER A 78 34.33 17.10 -5.59
CA SER A 78 34.72 16.22 -4.49
C SER A 78 35.17 17.01 -3.27
N THR A 79 34.68 16.68 -2.06
CA THR A 79 35.49 16.61 -0.81
C THR A 79 34.68 15.97 0.33
N SER A 80 35.29 15.04 1.09
CA SER A 80 34.77 14.47 2.36
C SER A 80 35.34 15.25 3.56
N PRO A 81 35.12 14.86 4.85
CA PRO A 81 34.04 14.11 5.50
C PRO A 81 33.44 14.86 6.75
N ALA A 82 32.24 14.49 7.22
CA ALA A 82 31.88 14.62 8.65
C ALA A 82 30.65 13.77 9.02
N THR A 83 30.76 13.15 10.18
CA THR A 83 29.87 12.20 10.85
C THR A 83 28.65 12.88 11.49
N THR A 84 27.45 12.36 11.29
CA THR A 84 26.40 12.26 12.34
C THR A 84 25.46 11.10 12.03
N SER A 85 25.27 10.26 13.04
CA SER A 85 24.47 9.05 13.07
C SER A 85 22.96 9.31 13.12
N ASP A 86 22.22 8.75 12.17
CA ASP A 86 20.80 8.39 12.32
C ASP A 86 20.48 7.15 11.47
N PRO A 87 19.83 6.10 12.01
CA PRO A 87 19.75 4.78 11.36
C PRO A 87 18.58 4.60 10.35
N SER A 88 17.98 5.68 9.83
CA SER A 88 16.77 5.57 9.00
C SER A 88 16.73 6.45 7.73
N SER A 89 17.88 6.79 7.15
CA SER A 89 17.95 7.50 5.86
C SER A 89 18.81 6.75 4.85
N TRP A 90 18.35 5.59 4.40
CA TRP A 90 18.95 4.90 3.25
C TRP A 90 18.56 5.64 1.97
N VAL A 91 19.35 6.64 1.58
CA VAL A 91 19.32 7.19 0.23
C VAL A 91 19.80 6.07 -0.70
N GLU A 92 18.84 5.43 -1.36
CA GLU A 92 19.04 4.49 -2.46
C GLU A 92 19.83 5.24 -3.55
N SER A 93 21.15 5.09 -3.56
CA SER A 93 21.97 5.62 -4.66
C SER A 93 21.52 4.92 -5.93
N PHE A 94 20.87 5.67 -6.82
CA PHE A 94 20.37 5.16 -8.08
C PHE A 94 21.51 4.48 -8.85
N ALA A 95 21.33 3.19 -9.15
CA ALA A 95 22.27 2.48 -10.01
C ALA A 95 22.39 3.25 -11.35
N PRO A 96 23.62 3.41 -11.90
CA PRO A 96 23.80 4.05 -13.19
C PRO A 96 22.94 3.33 -14.23
N GLN A 97 22.21 4.10 -15.04
CA GLN A 97 21.34 3.52 -16.06
C GLN A 97 22.19 2.68 -17.04
N LEU A 98 21.82 1.40 -17.20
CA LEU A 98 22.42 0.56 -18.23
C LEU A 98 22.18 1.18 -19.61
N THR A 99 23.22 1.19 -20.45
CA THR A 99 23.09 1.61 -21.84
C THR A 99 22.20 0.63 -22.60
N SER A 100 21.40 1.16 -23.54
CA SER A 100 20.50 0.35 -24.38
C SER A 100 21.24 -0.77 -25.12
N ALA A 101 22.46 -0.49 -25.59
CA ALA A 101 23.32 -1.48 -26.26
C ALA A 101 23.66 -2.67 -25.35
N LYS A 102 24.04 -2.42 -24.09
CA LYS A 102 24.37 -3.48 -23.13
C LYS A 102 23.14 -4.32 -22.76
N LEU A 103 21.98 -3.68 -22.63
CA LEU A 103 20.74 -4.40 -22.38
C LEU A 103 20.36 -5.34 -23.55
N LEU A 104 20.60 -4.90 -24.79
CA LEU A 104 20.35 -5.72 -25.98
C LEU A 104 21.31 -6.92 -26.06
N GLU A 105 22.59 -6.73 -25.70
CA GLU A 105 23.56 -7.82 -25.56
C GLU A 105 23.13 -8.84 -24.51
N MET A 106 22.71 -8.38 -23.32
CA MET A 106 22.22 -9.27 -22.25
C MET A 106 20.98 -10.06 -22.68
N LYS A 107 20.07 -9.45 -23.45
CA LYS A 107 18.91 -10.15 -24.05
C LYS A 107 19.35 -11.24 -25.02
N GLN A 108 20.30 -10.94 -25.92
CA GLN A 108 20.80 -11.91 -26.89
C GLN A 108 21.49 -13.09 -26.20
N GLN A 109 22.33 -12.80 -25.21
CA GLN A 109 23.03 -13.83 -24.44
C GLN A 109 22.03 -14.71 -23.67
N PHE A 110 21.03 -14.12 -23.03
CA PHE A 110 19.99 -14.89 -22.33
C PHE A 110 19.24 -15.83 -23.27
N THR A 111 18.81 -15.37 -24.45
CA THR A 111 18.11 -16.21 -25.43
C THR A 111 18.98 -17.34 -25.96
N LYS A 112 20.30 -17.11 -26.05
CA LYS A 112 21.28 -18.14 -26.44
C LYS A 112 21.46 -19.20 -25.36
N ASP A 113 21.58 -18.78 -24.10
CA ASP A 113 21.82 -19.70 -22.97
C ASP A 113 20.55 -20.45 -22.55
N TYR A 114 19.37 -19.85 -22.76
CA TYR A 114 18.07 -20.41 -22.38
C TYR A 114 17.11 -20.45 -23.57
N THR A 115 17.39 -21.32 -24.54
CA THR A 115 16.62 -21.41 -25.81
C THR A 115 15.14 -21.77 -25.63
N SER A 116 14.78 -22.41 -24.52
CA SER A 116 13.39 -22.75 -24.18
C SER A 116 12.62 -21.59 -23.52
N GLU A 117 13.29 -20.49 -23.18
CA GLU A 117 12.68 -19.36 -22.46
C GLU A 117 12.41 -18.20 -23.42
N ILE A 118 11.13 -17.82 -23.54
CA ILE A 118 10.73 -16.73 -24.41
C ILE A 118 10.64 -15.43 -23.60
N LEU A 119 11.49 -14.46 -23.96
CA LEU A 119 11.40 -13.09 -23.45
C LEU A 119 10.26 -12.34 -24.19
N SER A 120 9.14 -12.19 -23.51
CA SER A 120 7.98 -11.39 -23.93
C SER A 120 7.90 -10.12 -23.07
N PRO A 121 7.16 -9.07 -23.48
CA PRO A 121 6.97 -7.87 -22.63
C PRO A 121 6.41 -8.18 -21.22
N ASN A 122 5.69 -9.30 -21.08
CA ASN A 122 5.14 -9.79 -19.82
C ASN A 122 6.13 -10.60 -18.96
N THR A 123 7.23 -11.09 -19.52
CA THR A 123 8.29 -11.82 -18.80
C THR A 123 9.58 -11.01 -18.69
N MET A 124 9.72 -9.96 -19.51
CA MET A 124 10.86 -9.07 -19.55
C MET A 124 10.92 -8.20 -18.28
N PRO A 125 12.02 -8.26 -17.51
CA PRO A 125 12.20 -7.37 -16.37
C PRO A 125 12.38 -5.92 -16.83
N SER A 126 11.86 -4.98 -16.04
CA SER A 126 12.04 -3.55 -16.31
C SER A 126 13.53 -3.16 -16.29
N LEU A 127 13.90 -2.14 -17.08
CA LEU A 127 15.27 -1.61 -17.13
C LEU A 127 15.80 -1.25 -15.73
N ARG A 128 14.94 -0.73 -14.85
CA ARG A 128 15.29 -0.41 -13.46
C ARG A 128 15.74 -1.66 -12.70
N LEU A 129 14.99 -2.76 -12.81
CA LEU A 129 15.31 -4.00 -12.11
C LEU A 129 16.64 -4.60 -12.61
N ILE A 130 16.85 -4.62 -13.93
CA ILE A 130 18.09 -5.11 -14.53
C ILE A 130 19.27 -4.24 -14.09
N SER A 131 19.10 -2.90 -14.06
CA SER A 131 20.16 -1.98 -13.63
C SER A 131 20.54 -2.19 -12.16
N LEU A 132 19.56 -2.43 -11.29
CA LEU A 132 19.81 -2.78 -9.90
C LEU A 132 20.57 -4.09 -9.77
N ALA A 133 20.12 -5.15 -10.46
CA ALA A 133 20.79 -6.45 -10.43
C ALA A 133 22.23 -6.37 -10.99
N ALA A 134 22.43 -5.67 -12.11
CA ALA A 134 23.75 -5.48 -12.72
C ALA A 134 24.73 -4.72 -11.81
N HIS A 135 24.23 -3.71 -11.09
CA HIS A 135 25.04 -2.97 -10.12
C HIS A 135 25.40 -3.82 -8.89
N GLN A 136 24.48 -4.66 -8.41
CA GLN A 136 24.76 -5.60 -7.32
C GLN A 136 25.81 -6.63 -7.75
N GLU A 137 25.69 -7.15 -8.98
CA GLU A 137 26.64 -8.12 -9.52
C GLU A 137 28.05 -7.53 -9.73
N SER A 138 28.13 -6.30 -10.24
CA SER A 138 29.43 -5.66 -10.50
C SER A 138 30.20 -5.34 -9.22
N LYS A 139 29.49 -4.98 -8.14
CA LYS A 139 30.10 -4.71 -6.83
C LYS A 139 30.19 -5.94 -5.92
N LYS A 140 29.55 -7.05 -6.29
CA LYS A 140 29.32 -8.22 -5.43
C LYS A 140 28.65 -7.85 -4.09
N GLU A 141 27.92 -6.74 -4.09
CA GLU A 141 27.13 -6.24 -2.97
C GLU A 141 25.67 -6.54 -3.25
N TYR A 142 25.21 -7.69 -2.79
CA TYR A 142 23.83 -8.09 -3.01
C TYR A 142 22.91 -7.57 -1.91
N ARG A 143 21.74 -7.08 -2.31
CA ARG A 143 20.72 -6.56 -1.40
C ARG A 143 19.34 -6.98 -1.86
N TRP A 144 18.46 -7.27 -0.91
CA TRP A 144 17.08 -7.62 -1.22
C TRP A 144 16.40 -6.49 -1.99
N ILE A 145 15.91 -6.81 -3.19
CA ILE A 145 15.16 -5.86 -4.02
C ILE A 145 13.70 -5.88 -3.59
N PRO A 146 13.12 -4.74 -3.16
CA PRO A 146 11.72 -4.67 -2.77
C PRO A 146 10.77 -5.12 -3.88
N TRP A 147 9.67 -5.78 -3.50
CA TRP A 147 8.67 -6.28 -4.43
C TRP A 147 8.11 -5.20 -5.37
N LYS A 148 7.90 -3.98 -4.87
CA LYS A 148 7.49 -2.82 -5.69
C LYS A 148 8.44 -2.46 -6.84
N HIS A 149 9.67 -2.97 -6.84
CA HIS A 149 10.66 -2.73 -7.89
C HIS A 149 10.89 -3.94 -8.80
N ARG A 150 10.29 -5.09 -8.49
CA ARG A 150 10.35 -6.32 -9.29
C ARG A 150 9.23 -6.33 -10.32
N LEU A 151 9.24 -5.33 -11.20
CA LEU A 151 8.20 -5.12 -12.20
C LEU A 151 8.68 -5.51 -13.60
N THR A 152 7.74 -5.99 -14.41
CA THR A 152 7.96 -6.19 -15.86
C THR A 152 8.02 -4.87 -16.59
N GLU A 153 8.49 -4.89 -17.83
CA GLU A 153 8.46 -3.73 -18.74
C GLU A 153 7.02 -3.21 -18.95
N GLU A 154 6.04 -4.10 -19.11
CA GLU A 154 4.64 -3.70 -19.36
C GLU A 154 3.92 -3.12 -18.12
N ARG A 155 4.38 -3.45 -16.90
CA ARG A 155 3.63 -3.19 -15.65
C ARG A 155 4.35 -2.29 -14.66
N VAL A 156 5.14 -1.34 -15.14
CA VAL A 156 5.84 -0.37 -14.28
C VAL A 156 4.86 0.42 -13.38
N ASN A 157 3.56 0.47 -13.71
CA ASN A 157 2.51 1.20 -12.99
C ASN A 157 1.46 0.32 -12.25
N ASP A 158 1.56 -1.01 -12.27
CA ASP A 158 0.55 -1.92 -11.68
C ASP A 158 0.88 -2.29 -10.22
N HIS A 159 -0.09 -2.18 -9.31
CA HIS A 159 0.10 -2.31 -7.86
C HIS A 159 -0.70 -3.47 -7.22
N GLY A 160 -1.43 -4.26 -8.02
CA GLY A 160 -2.23 -5.38 -7.50
C GLY A 160 -1.40 -6.62 -7.14
N MET A 161 -1.23 -6.91 -5.85
CA MET A 161 -0.50 -8.10 -5.36
C MET A 161 -1.41 -9.18 -4.77
N GLY A 162 -1.87 -10.11 -5.63
CA GLY A 162 -2.38 -11.42 -5.22
C GLY A 162 -1.31 -12.51 -5.32
N ILE A 163 -1.63 -13.77 -4.97
CA ILE A 163 -0.69 -14.91 -5.05
C ILE A 163 -0.12 -15.08 -6.47
N SER A 164 -0.96 -14.98 -7.51
CA SER A 164 -0.49 -15.00 -8.91
C SER A 164 0.41 -13.80 -9.25
N GLY A 165 0.23 -12.68 -8.56
CA GLY A 165 1.12 -11.52 -8.64
C GLY A 165 2.49 -11.83 -8.05
N VAL A 166 2.53 -12.48 -6.89
CA VAL A 166 3.78 -12.94 -6.25
C VAL A 166 4.54 -13.89 -7.17
N GLN A 167 3.87 -14.88 -7.77
CA GLN A 167 4.53 -15.81 -8.70
C GLN A 167 5.18 -15.08 -9.89
N ARG A 168 4.46 -14.12 -10.51
CA ARG A 168 5.03 -13.32 -11.61
C ARG A 168 6.21 -12.48 -11.14
N LEU A 169 6.08 -11.84 -10.00
CA LEU A 169 7.10 -10.97 -9.42
C LEU A 169 8.40 -11.72 -9.12
N LEU A 170 8.30 -12.94 -8.57
CA LEU A 170 9.44 -13.81 -8.36
C LEU A 170 10.06 -14.26 -9.69
N ALA A 171 9.23 -14.68 -10.66
CA ALA A 171 9.72 -15.08 -11.98
C ALA A 171 10.48 -13.95 -12.71
N VAL A 172 10.00 -12.71 -12.61
CA VAL A 172 10.66 -11.54 -13.22
C VAL A 172 12.00 -11.24 -12.57
N HIS A 173 12.08 -11.41 -11.25
CA HIS A 173 13.33 -11.29 -10.51
C HIS A 173 14.34 -12.39 -10.91
N ASP A 174 13.87 -13.62 -11.09
CA ASP A 174 14.70 -14.74 -11.53
C ASP A 174 15.30 -14.47 -12.92
N VAL A 175 14.49 -13.99 -13.86
CA VAL A 175 14.96 -13.60 -15.19
C VAL A 175 15.98 -12.46 -15.10
N ALA A 176 15.74 -11.43 -14.27
CA ALA A 176 16.66 -10.31 -14.12
C ALA A 176 18.04 -10.75 -13.61
N LEU A 177 18.09 -11.60 -12.58
CA LEU A 177 19.35 -12.12 -12.04
C LEU A 177 20.06 -13.05 -13.04
N ALA A 178 19.30 -13.86 -13.78
CA ALA A 178 19.87 -14.72 -14.82
C ALA A 178 20.43 -13.92 -16.01
N MET A 179 19.73 -12.86 -16.46
CA MET A 179 20.21 -11.96 -17.51
C MET A 179 21.52 -11.25 -17.14
N VAL A 180 21.71 -10.94 -15.86
CA VAL A 180 22.93 -10.33 -15.32
C VAL A 180 24.06 -11.35 -15.15
N GLY A 181 23.75 -12.64 -15.16
CA GLY A 181 24.71 -13.71 -14.92
C GLY A 181 25.00 -13.97 -13.45
N SER A 182 24.14 -13.47 -12.53
CA SER A 182 24.31 -13.65 -11.08
C SER A 182 24.12 -15.11 -10.64
N ALA A 183 23.15 -15.81 -11.23
CA ALA A 183 22.84 -17.20 -10.96
C ALA A 183 22.17 -17.87 -12.16
N HIS A 184 22.19 -19.21 -12.18
CA HIS A 184 21.57 -19.99 -13.25
C HIS A 184 20.04 -19.98 -13.10
N LEU A 185 19.31 -19.76 -14.19
CA LEU A 185 17.86 -19.62 -14.17
C LEU A 185 17.15 -20.81 -13.52
N ALA A 186 17.61 -22.04 -13.76
CA ALA A 186 17.01 -23.23 -13.15
C ALA A 186 17.10 -23.23 -11.61
N ARG A 187 18.18 -22.67 -11.03
CA ARG A 187 18.33 -22.56 -9.57
C ARG A 187 17.39 -21.52 -8.98
N LEU A 188 17.27 -20.38 -9.66
CA LEU A 188 16.34 -19.32 -9.29
C LEU A 188 14.89 -19.79 -9.35
N LYS A 189 14.50 -20.47 -10.44
CA LYS A 189 13.17 -21.08 -10.59
C LYS A 189 12.88 -22.13 -9.52
N ALA A 190 13.85 -22.97 -9.15
CA ALA A 190 13.68 -23.95 -8.08
C ALA A 190 13.35 -23.26 -6.74
N TYR A 191 14.09 -22.21 -6.39
CA TYR A 191 13.82 -21.39 -5.21
C TYR A 191 12.41 -20.78 -5.25
N SER A 192 12.06 -20.10 -6.34
CA SER A 192 10.76 -19.43 -6.50
C SER A 192 9.59 -20.41 -6.50
N ASN A 193 9.76 -21.57 -7.14
CA ASN A 193 8.74 -22.62 -7.15
C ASN A 193 8.50 -23.19 -5.75
N LYS A 194 9.56 -23.44 -4.97
CA LYS A 194 9.42 -23.90 -3.58
C LYS A 194 8.75 -22.85 -2.71
N PHE A 195 9.11 -21.58 -2.88
CA PHE A 195 8.50 -20.46 -2.16
C PHE A 195 6.99 -20.35 -2.45
N VAL A 196 6.60 -20.38 -3.72
CA VAL A 196 5.20 -20.31 -4.15
C VAL A 196 4.43 -21.56 -3.74
N HIS A 197 5.05 -22.74 -3.80
CA HIS A 197 4.46 -23.98 -3.33
C HIS A 197 4.03 -23.85 -1.87
N LEU A 198 4.93 -23.40 -0.98
CA LEU A 198 4.64 -23.19 0.44
C LEU A 198 3.54 -22.13 0.67
N LEU A 199 3.57 -21.01 -0.07
CA LEU A 199 2.57 -19.95 0.05
C LEU A 199 1.17 -20.37 -0.41
N SER A 200 1.09 -21.26 -1.40
CA SER A 200 -0.15 -21.72 -2.02
C SER A 200 -0.82 -22.93 -1.34
N GLN A 201 -0.22 -23.44 -0.25
CA GLN A 201 -0.74 -24.59 0.47
C GLN A 201 -2.15 -24.31 1.01
N ARG A 202 -3.06 -25.26 0.77
CA ARG A 202 -4.43 -25.23 1.30
C ARG A 202 -4.49 -26.09 2.54
N TYR A 203 -5.11 -25.55 3.58
CA TYR A 203 -5.29 -26.22 4.87
C TYR A 203 -6.77 -26.56 5.05
N ASP A 204 -7.03 -27.69 5.70
CA ASP A 204 -8.39 -28.10 6.00
C ASP A 204 -9.08 -27.06 6.89
N PRO A 205 -10.35 -26.69 6.63
CA PRO A 205 -11.05 -25.69 7.43
C PRO A 205 -11.10 -25.99 8.92
N SER A 206 -11.17 -27.28 9.31
CA SER A 206 -11.22 -27.74 10.70
C SER A 206 -9.88 -27.67 11.43
N SER A 207 -8.76 -27.57 10.69
CA SER A 207 -7.41 -27.49 11.28
C SER A 207 -7.16 -26.21 12.08
N GLY A 208 -8.00 -25.17 11.88
CA GLY A 208 -7.78 -23.86 12.47
C GLY A 208 -6.55 -23.13 11.88
N LEU A 209 -5.91 -23.66 10.84
CA LEU A 209 -4.72 -23.09 10.21
C LEU A 209 -5.07 -22.27 8.96
N ARG A 210 -4.28 -21.24 8.69
CA ARG A 210 -4.31 -20.42 7.48
C ARG A 210 -2.95 -20.40 6.81
N ALA A 211 -2.95 -20.20 5.49
CA ALA A 211 -1.74 -19.88 4.76
C ALA A 211 -1.17 -18.50 5.17
N PRO A 212 0.14 -18.27 4.97
CA PRO A 212 0.74 -16.96 5.15
C PRO A 212 0.09 -15.91 4.24
N GLY A 213 -0.07 -14.70 4.75
CA GLY A 213 -0.53 -13.54 3.98
C GLY A 213 0.59 -12.93 3.11
N ILE A 214 0.22 -12.02 2.22
CA ILE A 214 1.16 -11.33 1.31
C ILE A 214 2.26 -10.57 2.07
N LEU A 215 1.91 -9.90 3.17
CA LEU A 215 2.90 -9.17 4.00
C LEU A 215 3.87 -10.13 4.71
N GLU A 216 3.37 -11.27 5.21
CA GLU A 216 4.21 -12.30 5.83
C GLU A 216 5.14 -12.93 4.79
N ALA A 217 4.64 -13.17 3.57
CA ALA A 217 5.45 -13.67 2.46
C ALA A 217 6.54 -12.65 2.06
N GLN A 218 6.22 -11.35 2.02
CA GLN A 218 7.20 -10.31 1.73
C GLN A 218 8.31 -10.25 2.78
N GLN A 219 7.95 -10.37 4.07
CA GLN A 219 8.93 -10.43 5.16
C GLN A 219 9.79 -11.69 5.08
N ALA A 220 9.19 -12.84 4.76
CA ALA A 220 9.91 -14.09 4.56
C ALA A 220 10.91 -13.99 3.41
N ASP A 221 10.50 -13.46 2.24
CA ASP A 221 11.37 -13.24 1.09
C ASP A 221 12.54 -12.29 1.43
N CYS A 222 12.26 -11.18 2.12
CA CYS A 222 13.29 -10.26 2.59
C CYS A 222 14.34 -10.96 3.46
N LYS A 223 13.90 -11.71 4.47
CA LYS A 223 14.78 -12.41 5.40
C LYS A 223 15.61 -13.50 4.70
N LEU A 224 14.99 -14.29 3.82
CA LEU A 224 15.67 -15.35 3.08
C LEU A 224 16.79 -14.78 2.20
N TRP A 225 16.49 -13.74 1.40
CA TRP A 225 17.50 -13.11 0.55
C TRP A 225 18.61 -12.43 1.33
N GLN A 226 18.31 -11.79 2.47
CA GLN A 226 19.34 -11.26 3.36
C GLN A 226 20.32 -12.35 3.81
N GLN A 227 19.81 -13.52 4.19
CA GLN A 227 20.66 -14.63 4.62
C GLN A 227 21.42 -15.29 3.46
N ILE A 228 20.79 -15.42 2.28
CA ILE A 228 21.46 -15.90 1.06
C ILE A 228 22.62 -14.99 0.71
N PHE A 229 22.40 -13.68 0.73
CA PHE A 229 23.43 -12.69 0.41
C PHE A 229 24.52 -12.60 1.48
N ALA A 230 24.20 -12.79 2.75
CA ALA A 230 25.22 -12.92 3.79
C ALA A 230 26.17 -14.10 3.52
N LEU A 231 25.68 -15.24 2.99
CA LEU A 231 26.59 -16.33 2.59
C LEU A 231 27.51 -15.93 1.42
N VAL A 232 26.99 -15.17 0.45
CA VAL A 232 27.77 -14.74 -0.71
C VAL A 232 28.80 -13.67 -0.33
N SER A 233 28.39 -12.65 0.42
CA SER A 233 29.23 -11.51 0.80
C SER A 233 30.18 -11.84 1.95
N ASP A 234 29.72 -12.50 3.01
CA ASP A 234 30.55 -12.72 4.22
C ASP A 234 31.37 -14.00 4.12
N LYS A 235 30.83 -15.04 3.47
CA LYS A 235 31.48 -16.36 3.37
C LYS A 235 32.04 -16.67 1.99
N GLY A 236 31.88 -15.78 1.01
CA GLY A 236 32.40 -15.95 -0.35
C GLY A 236 31.73 -17.07 -1.15
N TRP A 237 30.51 -17.47 -0.79
CA TRP A 237 29.79 -18.52 -1.53
C TRP A 237 29.37 -18.02 -2.92
N LYS A 238 29.29 -18.92 -3.90
CA LYS A 238 28.62 -18.59 -5.17
C LYS A 238 27.11 -18.50 -4.91
N LEU A 239 26.44 -17.59 -5.59
CA LEU A 239 25.00 -17.39 -5.42
C LEU A 239 24.20 -18.67 -5.73
N ASN A 240 24.63 -19.46 -6.72
CA ASN A 240 24.01 -20.76 -7.01
C ASN A 240 24.07 -21.75 -5.84
N ASP A 241 25.20 -21.81 -5.12
CA ASP A 241 25.40 -22.73 -4.00
C ASP A 241 24.58 -22.26 -2.78
N ALA A 242 24.55 -20.95 -2.54
CA ALA A 242 23.72 -20.35 -1.51
C ALA A 242 22.21 -20.56 -1.78
N LEU A 243 21.78 -20.41 -3.04
CA LEU A 243 20.39 -20.70 -3.43
C LEU A 243 20.04 -22.18 -3.24
N TYR A 244 20.94 -23.10 -3.60
CA TYR A 244 20.74 -24.53 -3.41
C TYR A 244 20.58 -24.89 -1.94
N GLU A 245 21.46 -24.35 -1.09
CA GLU A 245 21.42 -24.54 0.36
C GLU A 245 20.07 -24.14 0.97
N PHE A 246 19.51 -22.98 0.58
CA PHE A 246 18.20 -22.53 1.08
C PHE A 246 17.00 -23.24 0.43
N THR A 247 17.20 -23.81 -0.76
CA THR A 247 16.12 -24.49 -1.49
C THR A 247 16.03 -25.96 -1.12
N GLU A 248 17.12 -26.66 -0.83
CA GLU A 248 17.09 -28.11 -0.62
C GLU A 248 17.54 -28.52 0.79
N ILE A 249 18.58 -27.89 1.34
CA ILE A 249 19.24 -28.35 2.57
C ILE A 249 18.59 -27.73 3.80
N ARG A 250 18.31 -26.43 3.79
CA ARG A 250 17.78 -25.70 4.94
C ARG A 250 16.26 -25.73 5.00
N GLY A 251 15.74 -25.86 6.23
CA GLY A 251 14.32 -25.77 6.55
C GLY A 251 13.80 -24.33 6.72
N GLU A 252 14.66 -23.31 6.65
CA GLU A 252 14.31 -21.90 6.92
C GLU A 252 13.14 -21.40 6.08
N MET A 253 13.13 -21.71 4.77
CA MET A 253 12.03 -21.30 3.89
C MET A 253 10.69 -21.88 4.33
N ALA A 254 10.67 -23.17 4.71
CA ALA A 254 9.47 -23.82 5.23
C ALA A 254 9.06 -23.26 6.59
N SER A 255 10.02 -22.96 7.47
CA SER A 255 9.77 -22.36 8.78
C SER A 255 9.15 -20.96 8.67
N LEU A 256 9.67 -20.10 7.78
CA LEU A 256 9.15 -18.75 7.62
C LEU A 256 7.74 -18.74 7.01
N LEU A 257 7.48 -19.65 6.06
CA LEU A 257 6.21 -19.78 5.35
C LEU A 257 5.26 -20.84 5.93
N GLN A 258 5.47 -21.29 7.18
CA GLN A 258 4.61 -22.29 7.81
C GLN A 258 3.16 -21.80 7.98
N ALA A 259 2.21 -22.73 8.15
CA ALA A 259 0.83 -22.40 8.47
C ALA A 259 0.74 -21.53 9.73
N ARG A 260 -0.21 -20.60 9.79
CA ARG A 260 -0.48 -19.75 10.95
C ARG A 260 -1.83 -20.14 11.56
N ALA A 261 -1.96 -20.04 12.87
CA ALA A 261 -3.28 -20.15 13.49
C ALA A 261 -4.19 -19.05 12.93
N LYS A 262 -5.43 -19.41 12.57
CA LYS A 262 -6.48 -18.45 12.29
C LYS A 262 -6.66 -17.61 13.57
N PRO A 263 -6.65 -16.27 13.48
CA PRO A 263 -6.90 -15.47 14.65
C PRO A 263 -8.26 -15.88 15.21
N LEU A 264 -8.31 -16.16 16.52
CA LEU A 264 -9.57 -16.39 17.20
C LEU A 264 -10.42 -15.16 16.92
N GLN A 265 -11.56 -15.37 16.26
CA GLN A 265 -12.60 -14.36 16.19
C GLN A 265 -13.08 -14.19 17.62
N ILE A 266 -12.45 -13.28 18.38
CA ILE A 266 -12.99 -12.83 19.65
C ILE A 266 -14.36 -12.27 19.26
N PRO A 267 -15.48 -12.90 19.69
CA PRO A 267 -16.77 -12.31 19.47
C PRO A 267 -16.67 -10.94 20.10
N ARG A 268 -16.72 -9.90 19.27
CA ARG A 268 -16.73 -8.54 19.76
C ARG A 268 -18.02 -8.47 20.56
N TRP A 269 -17.91 -8.57 21.89
CA TRP A 269 -19.06 -8.54 22.78
C TRP A 269 -19.76 -7.23 22.45
N SER A 270 -20.86 -7.34 21.72
CA SER A 270 -21.68 -6.20 21.40
C SER A 270 -22.26 -5.80 22.74
N ASP A 271 -21.72 -4.72 23.32
CA ASP A 271 -22.32 -4.06 24.46
C ASP A 271 -23.65 -3.45 23.99
N LYS A 272 -24.64 -4.32 23.81
CA LYS A 272 -26.04 -3.99 23.60
C LYS A 272 -26.84 -4.85 24.56
N GLY A 273 -26.83 -4.36 25.81
CA GLY A 273 -27.97 -4.38 26.70
C GLY A 273 -28.51 -5.77 27.05
N ASN A 274 -27.92 -6.41 28.04
CA ASN A 274 -28.74 -7.09 29.03
C ASN A 274 -28.12 -6.94 30.42
N LYS A 275 -28.92 -6.43 31.36
CA LYS A 275 -28.58 -6.36 32.78
C LYS A 275 -28.65 -7.76 33.37
N SER A 276 -27.66 -8.62 33.12
CA SER A 276 -27.46 -9.81 33.95
C SER A 276 -26.35 -9.50 34.97
N LYS A 277 -26.78 -9.50 36.23
CA LYS A 277 -25.92 -9.34 37.40
C LYS A 277 -24.99 -10.54 37.51
N GLY A 278 -23.70 -10.28 37.72
CA GLY A 278 -22.79 -11.23 38.37
C GLY A 278 -21.77 -11.91 37.45
N LEU A 279 -20.55 -12.03 37.98
CA LEU A 279 -19.47 -12.94 37.56
C LEU A 279 -18.47 -12.54 36.44
N GLY A 280 -18.45 -11.29 35.96
CA GLY A 280 -17.40 -10.84 35.00
C GLY A 280 -16.19 -10.13 35.62
N LYS A 281 -16.24 -9.79 36.92
CA LYS A 281 -15.24 -8.97 37.61
C LYS A 281 -14.46 -9.76 38.67
N PHE A 282 -14.01 -10.96 38.32
CA PHE A 282 -13.15 -11.79 39.18
C PHE A 282 -11.82 -12.20 38.54
N LEU A 283 -11.60 -11.93 37.24
CA LEU A 283 -10.41 -12.41 36.52
C LEU A 283 -9.49 -11.31 35.94
N VAL A 284 -9.76 -10.02 36.19
CA VAL A 284 -8.94 -8.92 35.63
C VAL A 284 -8.09 -8.21 36.70
N ASP A 285 -8.34 -8.41 38.00
CA ASP A 285 -7.61 -7.71 39.07
C ASP A 285 -6.45 -8.53 39.69
N ALA A 286 -6.11 -9.70 39.14
CA ALA A 286 -5.09 -10.59 39.71
C ALA A 286 -3.64 -10.37 39.21
N TRP A 287 -3.36 -9.31 38.43
CA TRP A 287 -2.01 -9.09 37.86
C TRP A 287 -1.40 -7.70 38.04
N LYS A 288 -1.86 -6.92 39.02
CA LYS A 288 -1.11 -5.75 39.53
C LYS A 288 -1.21 -5.66 41.04
N GLY A 289 -0.12 -6.05 41.73
CA GLY A 289 0.02 -5.85 43.16
C GLY A 289 0.19 -4.38 43.53
N ASN A 290 -0.51 -3.93 44.58
CA ASN A 290 0.11 -3.47 45.82
C ASN A 290 -0.97 -3.27 46.91
N PRO A 291 -0.66 -3.47 48.21
CA PRO A 291 -1.63 -3.47 49.30
C PRO A 291 -1.72 -2.10 49.99
N GLY A 292 -2.92 -1.69 50.42
CA GLY A 292 -3.07 -0.60 51.39
C GLY A 292 -4.42 0.13 51.37
N ALA A 293 -4.95 0.34 52.57
CA ALA A 293 -5.95 1.36 52.95
C ALA A 293 -7.45 1.10 52.68
N SER A 294 -8.02 0.38 53.64
CA SER A 294 -9.32 0.53 54.31
C SER A 294 -10.20 1.79 54.16
N LYS A 295 -11.53 1.52 54.24
CA LYS A 295 -12.64 2.25 54.91
C LYS A 295 -13.17 3.57 54.31
N GLY A 296 -14.46 3.56 53.97
CA GLY A 296 -15.28 4.78 53.86
C GLY A 296 -16.68 4.50 53.31
N LYS A 297 -17.70 4.65 54.16
CA LYS A 297 -19.12 4.37 53.95
C LYS A 297 -19.87 5.70 54.01
N SER A 298 -20.70 6.06 53.02
CA SER A 298 -21.84 6.96 53.23
C SER A 298 -22.79 7.02 52.03
N GLU A 299 -24.06 6.73 52.31
CA GLU A 299 -25.25 7.04 51.51
C GLU A 299 -25.57 8.55 51.54
N GLY A 300 -26.32 9.03 50.54
CA GLY A 300 -26.97 10.34 50.58
C GLY A 300 -27.71 10.69 49.28
N LYS A 301 -29.05 10.68 49.33
CA LYS A 301 -30.02 11.18 48.33
C LYS A 301 -29.94 12.72 48.19
N ASP A 302 -30.23 13.28 47.01
CA ASP A 302 -31.52 13.94 46.69
C ASP A 302 -31.57 14.66 45.32
N LYS A 303 -32.81 14.96 44.91
CA LYS A 303 -33.34 15.36 43.59
C LYS A 303 -33.23 16.87 43.30
N GLY A 304 -33.20 17.28 42.01
CA GLY A 304 -33.66 18.60 41.53
C GLY A 304 -33.04 19.10 40.21
N PRO A 305 -33.70 19.96 39.40
CA PRO A 305 -33.74 19.81 37.93
C PRO A 305 -33.06 20.91 37.06
N PHE A 306 -32.89 20.59 35.76
CA PHE A 306 -32.79 21.47 34.56
C PHE A 306 -31.68 22.54 34.47
N ASN A 307 -30.77 22.44 33.47
CA ASN A 307 -30.88 23.15 32.18
C ASN A 307 -29.58 23.03 31.31
N GLY A 308 -29.75 22.65 30.04
CA GLY A 308 -28.99 23.15 28.87
C GLY A 308 -27.51 22.80 28.67
N LYS A 309 -27.22 21.90 27.72
CA LYS A 309 -26.57 22.22 26.42
C LYS A 309 -26.25 20.95 25.64
N GLY A 310 -26.57 20.98 24.35
CA GLY A 310 -26.70 19.83 23.48
C GLY A 310 -25.40 19.20 22.99
N ALA A 311 -25.52 17.94 22.58
CA ALA A 311 -24.82 17.29 21.47
C ALA A 311 -25.26 15.82 21.47
N SER A 312 -26.36 15.52 20.78
CA SER A 312 -26.78 14.14 20.52
C SER A 312 -25.80 13.49 19.53
N LYS A 313 -24.76 12.83 20.08
CA LYS A 313 -23.94 11.85 19.36
C LYS A 313 -24.79 10.62 19.05
N GLY A 314 -25.52 10.66 17.93
CA GLY A 314 -26.27 9.52 17.39
C GLY A 314 -25.35 8.48 16.74
N ALA A 315 -25.15 7.36 17.44
CA ALA A 315 -24.87 6.02 16.94
C ALA A 315 -24.10 5.88 15.60
N SER A 316 -22.79 6.10 15.63
CA SER A 316 -21.89 5.51 14.62
C SER A 316 -21.74 4.00 14.90
N GLY A 317 -22.20 3.12 14.01
CA GLY A 317 -21.57 1.80 13.96
C GLY A 317 -22.28 0.61 13.31
N SER A 318 -23.59 0.62 13.00
CA SER A 318 -24.20 -0.57 12.41
C SER A 318 -25.37 -0.24 11.49
N TRP A 319 -25.09 0.00 10.21
CA TRP A 319 -26.11 0.09 9.15
C TRP A 319 -26.59 -1.31 8.76
N VAL A 320 -27.88 -1.44 8.49
CA VAL A 320 -28.49 -2.70 8.03
C VAL A 320 -28.06 -2.95 6.58
N LYS A 321 -27.52 -4.13 6.29
CA LYS A 321 -26.99 -4.47 4.95
C LYS A 321 -27.99 -5.23 4.08
N ASP A 322 -28.75 -6.12 4.71
CA ASP A 322 -29.69 -7.01 4.05
C ASP A 322 -31.10 -6.74 4.56
N VAL A 323 -32.06 -6.70 3.65
CA VAL A 323 -33.48 -6.49 3.95
C VAL A 323 -34.29 -7.55 3.22
N VAL A 324 -35.25 -8.15 3.91
CA VAL A 324 -36.19 -9.10 3.31
C VAL A 324 -37.35 -8.33 2.71
N ILE A 325 -37.50 -8.38 1.38
CA ILE A 325 -38.62 -7.77 0.66
C ILE A 325 -39.31 -8.89 -0.10
N ASN A 326 -40.59 -9.14 0.19
CA ASN A 326 -41.40 -10.19 -0.45
C ASN A 326 -40.78 -11.60 -0.35
N GLY A 327 -40.15 -11.93 0.79
CA GLY A 327 -39.53 -13.24 1.01
C GLY A 327 -38.14 -13.42 0.39
N GLU A 328 -37.64 -12.46 -0.39
CA GLU A 328 -36.28 -12.46 -0.95
C GLU A 328 -35.35 -11.53 -0.17
N THR A 329 -34.14 -12.01 0.15
CA THR A 329 -33.09 -11.20 0.78
C THR A 329 -32.44 -10.29 -0.27
N LYS A 330 -32.65 -8.98 -0.16
CA LYS A 330 -32.05 -7.98 -1.05
C LYS A 330 -31.09 -7.08 -0.28
N GLN A 331 -29.94 -6.77 -0.88
CA GLN A 331 -28.92 -5.95 -0.23
C GLN A 331 -29.12 -4.46 -0.53
N LEU A 332 -28.88 -3.63 0.48
CA LEU A 332 -28.89 -2.18 0.36
C LEU A 332 -27.56 -1.67 -0.20
N CYS A 333 -27.63 -0.64 -1.05
CA CYS A 333 -26.45 -0.05 -1.65
C CYS A 333 -25.67 0.77 -0.62
N MET A 334 -24.51 0.27 -0.19
CA MET A 334 -23.66 0.96 0.81
C MET A 334 -23.06 2.27 0.28
N GLN A 335 -22.79 2.35 -1.02
CA GLN A 335 -22.32 3.58 -1.65
C GLN A 335 -23.40 4.67 -1.66
N TRP A 336 -24.68 4.28 -1.80
CA TRP A 336 -25.80 5.21 -1.75
C TRP A 336 -26.04 5.75 -0.33
N GLN A 337 -25.83 4.91 0.69
CA GLN A 337 -25.89 5.36 2.10
C GLN A 337 -24.90 6.50 2.40
N SER A 338 -23.75 6.49 1.72
CA SER A 338 -22.69 7.49 1.87
C SER A 338 -22.81 8.67 0.88
N ALA A 339 -23.91 8.78 0.13
CA ALA A 339 -24.10 9.75 -0.96
C ALA A 339 -23.04 9.66 -2.10
N LYS A 340 -22.41 8.49 -2.28
CA LYS A 340 -21.34 8.25 -3.26
C LYS A 340 -21.75 7.38 -4.45
N CYS A 341 -23.02 6.96 -4.53
CA CYS A 341 -23.50 6.12 -5.63
C CYS A 341 -23.98 6.97 -6.82
N SER A 342 -23.37 6.78 -7.99
CA SER A 342 -23.76 7.43 -9.25
C SER A 342 -24.63 6.55 -10.17
N ARG A 343 -24.98 5.33 -9.75
CA ARG A 343 -25.63 4.32 -10.61
C ARG A 343 -27.16 4.48 -10.74
N GLY A 344 -27.77 5.41 -10.00
CA GLY A 344 -29.21 5.72 -10.10
C GLY A 344 -30.11 4.49 -10.00
N ALA A 345 -31.11 4.38 -10.88
CA ALA A 345 -32.02 3.23 -10.95
C ALA A 345 -31.37 1.93 -11.45
N ASN A 346 -30.19 2.01 -12.08
CA ASN A 346 -29.46 0.87 -12.65
C ASN A 346 -28.50 0.23 -11.63
N CYS A 347 -28.65 0.54 -10.35
CA CYS A 347 -27.81 -0.03 -9.31
C CYS A 347 -28.26 -1.47 -9.00
N ALA A 348 -27.31 -2.41 -8.94
CA ALA A 348 -27.56 -3.80 -8.56
C ALA A 348 -28.08 -3.95 -7.09
N PHE A 349 -27.99 -2.88 -6.30
CA PHE A 349 -28.35 -2.84 -4.89
C PHE A 349 -29.44 -1.80 -4.65
N ILE A 350 -30.29 -2.04 -3.64
CA ILE A 350 -31.44 -1.18 -3.37
C ILE A 350 -31.02 0.16 -2.76
N HIS A 351 -31.55 1.25 -3.30
CA HIS A 351 -31.42 2.61 -2.78
C HIS A 351 -32.53 2.91 -1.76
N ALA A 352 -32.32 2.49 -0.51
CA ALA A 352 -33.22 2.77 0.60
C ALA A 352 -32.43 2.92 1.90
N CYS A 353 -32.93 3.74 2.83
CA CYS A 353 -32.22 4.12 4.04
C CYS A 353 -31.89 2.90 4.92
N ALA A 354 -30.59 2.69 5.17
CA ALA A 354 -30.05 1.58 5.96
C ALA A 354 -30.01 1.85 7.47
N TYR A 355 -30.57 2.98 7.93
CA TYR A 355 -30.56 3.32 9.35
C TYR A 355 -31.46 2.34 10.13
N PRO A 356 -30.93 1.70 11.20
CA PRO A 356 -31.72 0.76 12.00
C PRO A 356 -32.74 1.53 12.86
N LYS A 357 -34.03 1.19 12.74
CA LYS A 357 -35.07 1.61 13.68
C LYS A 357 -34.94 0.83 14.99
N GLY A 358 -35.70 1.24 16.02
CA GLY A 358 -35.69 0.61 17.34
C GLY A 358 -35.89 -0.92 17.32
N ASP A 359 -36.62 -1.42 16.32
CA ASP A 359 -36.91 -2.85 16.12
C ASP A 359 -35.81 -3.60 15.35
N GLY A 360 -34.68 -2.96 15.05
CA GLY A 360 -33.58 -3.54 14.27
C GLY A 360 -33.83 -3.61 12.75
N ALA A 361 -35.06 -3.34 12.30
CA ALA A 361 -35.40 -3.20 10.89
C ALA A 361 -34.80 -1.93 10.28
N ALA A 362 -34.43 -1.98 9.00
CA ALA A 362 -33.98 -0.80 8.26
C ALA A 362 -35.13 0.21 8.10
N CYS A 363 -34.81 1.49 8.08
CA CYS A 363 -35.79 2.54 7.85
C CYS A 363 -36.49 2.41 6.48
N MET A 364 -35.78 1.90 5.47
CA MET A 364 -36.28 1.61 4.12
C MET A 364 -36.84 2.81 3.34
N SER A 365 -36.71 4.04 3.83
CA SER A 365 -37.13 5.23 3.09
C SER A 365 -36.23 5.45 1.86
N LYS A 366 -36.84 5.78 0.72
CA LYS A 366 -36.11 6.16 -0.51
C LYS A 366 -35.79 7.67 -0.55
N SER A 367 -36.35 8.47 0.35
CA SER A 367 -36.23 9.94 0.32
C SER A 367 -34.87 10.46 0.83
N HIS A 368 -34.15 9.66 1.62
CA HIS A 368 -32.86 10.04 2.17
C HIS A 368 -31.98 8.80 2.39
N ASN A 369 -30.67 9.04 2.45
CA ASN A 369 -29.67 8.04 2.79
C ASN A 369 -29.48 7.91 4.31
N ALA A 370 -28.76 6.87 4.77
CA ALA A 370 -28.54 6.64 6.20
C ALA A 370 -27.84 7.81 6.93
N ILE A 371 -27.02 8.61 6.23
CA ILE A 371 -26.35 9.79 6.81
C ILE A 371 -27.35 10.93 7.04
N GLY A 372 -28.29 11.12 6.12
CA GLY A 372 -29.33 12.15 6.18
C GLY A 372 -30.48 11.81 7.13
N HIS A 373 -30.56 10.59 7.66
CA HIS A 373 -31.69 10.13 8.49
C HIS A 373 -31.98 11.05 9.68
N ALA A 374 -30.95 11.53 10.38
CA ALA A 374 -31.11 12.44 11.53
C ALA A 374 -31.74 13.80 11.15
N ASN A 375 -31.66 14.19 9.88
CA ASN A 375 -32.17 15.46 9.36
C ASN A 375 -33.52 15.32 8.66
N THR A 376 -34.11 14.13 8.65
CA THR A 376 -35.40 13.87 7.97
C THR A 376 -36.47 13.52 8.99
N ALA A 377 -37.63 14.16 8.91
CA ALA A 377 -38.77 13.83 9.77
C ALA A 377 -39.35 12.45 9.38
N HIS A 378 -39.74 11.67 10.38
CA HIS A 378 -40.12 10.27 10.27
C HIS A 378 -41.47 9.94 10.85
#